data_AF-A0AAD4BFW9-F1
#
_entry.id   AF-A0AAD4BFW9-F1
#
_cell.length_a   1.000
_cell.length_b   1.000
_cell.length_c   1.000
_cell.angle_alpha   90.00
_cell.angle_beta   90.00
_cell.angle_gamma   90.00
#
_symmetry.space_group_name_H-M   'P 1'
#
loop_
_entity.id
_entity.type
_entity.pdbx_description
1 polymer ?
#
loop_
_entity_poly.entity_id
_entity_poly.type
_entity_poly.pdbx_seq_one_letter_code
_entity_poly.pdbx_strand_id
1 'polypeptide(L)'
;MVTQSNDGWGRQLASLESIPLDIVYLVADHCSVKDLVALSTVSKPLQNLLSDPGVWKMLYRKNAFLLPPGPYSWQSTSCLTAVLSRAEKLHSVWPSSWSCPEILRTHFMRFGSDATVSVVFGRWLLVADESTLVCYDSQCSNILGSARTLLDTSSSRRIFRVFSAGSVREEGIQAFAVLIFKDSFTITKVLMDQGQPSGIQTVFTSAPFMAEGWTDLVDVRLHHRLLVVSIGECSSDWESSGRLVLMDIDTLRRYHILASTDDPAFDPMHTVTFFFATKTHLVKATESGDQYPVKLELKCFPLPSAHETVESDILYPSHRSGAIYVPKMRQYTVIHDSSMESGKTSFVVCGLALYPDGNRLDVMRVCLEPDGSISSMSFGLSRYLVTSFCFGSGEHRACGVTLGTDTRLLVFALDFHGPDSFLFKHFILDHTFPASDLVALDTFAGTTFFVSRSSHHTSVGIVDFTRDARKVEGRQPEYSVSYRDLIVLHLPELIGLPVRVRLEGLNV
;
A
#
# COMPACT_ATOMS: atom_id res chain seq x y z
N MET A 1 -61.42 44.33 23.38
CA MET A 1 -60.59 44.70 22.22
C MET A 1 -59.22 44.07 22.40
N VAL A 2 -58.67 43.55 21.29
CA VAL A 2 -57.34 42.89 21.15
C VAL A 2 -57.27 41.42 21.56
N THR A 3 -57.65 40.53 20.63
CA THR A 3 -57.04 39.20 20.44
C THR A 3 -56.80 39.06 18.94
N GLN A 4 -55.61 39.47 18.48
CA GLN A 4 -55.13 39.20 17.12
C GLN A 4 -54.54 37.78 17.09
N SER A 5 -55.16 36.92 16.29
CA SER A 5 -54.68 35.58 15.94
C SER A 5 -53.42 35.68 15.09
N ASN A 6 -52.34 35.08 15.57
CA ASN A 6 -51.01 35.11 14.95
C ASN A 6 -50.71 33.80 14.20
N ASP A 7 -51.71 33.27 13.46
CA ASP A 7 -51.64 31.94 12.82
C ASP A 7 -51.17 31.95 11.35
N GLY A 8 -50.66 33.08 10.86
CA GLY A 8 -50.31 33.26 9.44
C GLY A 8 -48.92 32.76 9.00
N TRP A 9 -48.09 32.28 9.92
CA TRP A 9 -46.72 31.79 9.62
C TRP A 9 -46.59 30.27 9.76
N GLY A 10 -47.68 29.53 9.56
CA GLY A 10 -47.65 28.12 9.18
C GLY A 10 -47.00 27.96 7.81
N ARG A 11 -45.70 28.29 7.74
CA ARG A 11 -44.85 28.15 6.56
C ARG A 11 -45.02 26.71 6.10
N GLN A 12 -45.52 26.55 4.87
CA GLN A 12 -45.19 25.40 4.04
C GLN A 12 -43.66 25.34 3.98
N LEU A 13 -43.05 24.67 4.94
CA LEU A 13 -41.75 24.09 4.71
C LEU A 13 -41.99 23.13 3.56
N ALA A 14 -41.55 23.52 2.37
CA ALA A 14 -41.51 22.62 1.22
C ALA A 14 -40.98 21.29 1.73
N SER A 15 -41.75 20.20 1.51
CA SER A 15 -41.35 18.89 2.00
C SER A 15 -39.91 18.65 1.55
N LEU A 16 -39.01 18.33 2.48
CA LEU A 16 -37.61 18.02 2.14
C LEU A 16 -37.54 16.93 1.07
N GLU A 17 -38.54 16.06 1.01
CA GLU A 17 -38.71 15.01 -0.01
C GLU A 17 -38.93 15.54 -1.43
N SER A 18 -39.31 16.82 -1.57
CA SER A 18 -39.51 17.49 -2.87
C SER A 18 -38.27 18.22 -3.39
N ILE A 19 -37.16 18.22 -2.64
CA ILE A 19 -35.91 18.82 -3.10
C ILE A 19 -35.37 18.02 -4.28
N PRO A 20 -35.12 18.64 -5.45
CA PRO A 20 -34.50 17.96 -6.58
C PRO A 20 -33.12 17.42 -6.22
N LEU A 21 -32.80 16.21 -6.72
CA LEU A 21 -31.54 15.53 -6.41
C LEU A 21 -30.30 16.35 -6.79
N ASP A 22 -30.39 17.17 -7.85
CA ASP A 22 -29.32 18.09 -8.25
C ASP A 22 -28.98 19.12 -7.17
N ILE A 23 -29.99 19.60 -6.42
CA ILE A 23 -29.77 20.51 -5.29
C ILE A 23 -29.11 19.75 -4.13
N VAL A 24 -29.45 18.49 -3.92
CA VAL A 24 -28.79 17.63 -2.92
C VAL A 24 -27.32 17.42 -3.28
N TYR A 25 -27.01 17.17 -4.55
CA TYR A 25 -25.63 17.08 -5.02
C TYR A 25 -24.87 18.39 -4.81
N LEU A 26 -25.46 19.54 -5.15
CA LEU A 26 -24.85 20.85 -4.90
C LEU A 26 -24.58 21.10 -3.41
N VAL A 27 -25.51 20.76 -2.52
CA VAL A 27 -25.30 20.90 -1.06
C VAL A 27 -24.18 19.96 -0.60
N ALA A 28 -24.24 18.69 -1.00
CA ALA A 28 -23.23 17.70 -0.64
C ALA A 28 -21.83 18.09 -1.14
N ASP A 29 -21.74 18.73 -2.31
CA ASP A 29 -20.50 19.21 -2.89
C ASP A 29 -19.76 20.25 -2.02
N HIS A 30 -20.50 20.93 -1.14
CA HIS A 30 -20.01 21.96 -0.21
C HIS A 30 -19.97 21.52 1.26
N CYS A 31 -20.38 20.30 1.58
CA CYS A 31 -20.36 19.77 2.95
C CYS A 31 -19.17 18.82 3.17
N SER A 32 -18.64 18.80 4.39
CA SER A 32 -17.69 17.77 4.78
C SER A 32 -18.38 16.41 4.92
N VAL A 33 -17.61 15.32 4.89
CA VAL A 33 -18.17 13.97 5.07
C VAL A 33 -18.83 13.87 6.44
N LYS A 34 -18.17 14.39 7.48
CA LYS A 34 -18.70 14.50 8.84
C LYS A 34 -20.03 15.26 8.91
N ASP A 35 -20.16 16.37 8.19
CA ASP A 35 -21.40 17.16 8.19
C ASP A 35 -22.54 16.38 7.54
N LEU A 36 -22.29 15.68 6.44
CA LEU A 36 -23.30 14.85 5.78
C LEU A 36 -23.72 13.65 6.63
N VAL A 37 -22.78 13.00 7.32
CA VAL A 37 -23.11 11.96 8.30
C VAL A 37 -23.98 12.55 9.40
N ALA A 38 -23.62 13.70 9.97
CA ALA A 38 -24.44 14.36 10.99
C ALA A 38 -25.84 14.70 10.45
N LEU A 39 -25.95 15.29 9.26
CA LEU A 39 -27.21 15.64 8.61
C LEU A 39 -28.11 14.42 8.39
N SER A 40 -27.54 13.27 8.03
CA SER A 40 -28.30 12.02 7.86
C SER A 40 -28.97 11.54 9.14
N THR A 41 -28.49 11.98 10.32
CA THR A 41 -29.09 11.62 11.61
C THR A 41 -30.16 12.61 12.09
N VAL A 42 -30.31 13.76 11.44
CA VAL A 42 -31.22 14.83 11.89
C VAL A 42 -32.69 14.47 11.62
N SER A 43 -32.99 13.86 10.48
CA SER A 43 -34.38 13.50 10.12
C SER A 43 -34.44 12.36 9.11
N LYS A 44 -35.54 11.59 9.11
CA LYS A 44 -35.78 10.50 8.14
C LYS A 44 -35.76 10.96 6.67
N PRO A 45 -36.35 12.12 6.29
CA PRO A 45 -36.25 12.60 4.92
C PRO A 45 -34.81 12.85 4.47
N LEU A 46 -33.98 13.49 5.32
CA LEU A 46 -32.56 13.69 5.03
C LEU A 46 -31.79 12.37 4.97
N GLN A 47 -32.11 11.43 5.85
CA GLN A 47 -31.53 10.09 5.81
C GLN A 47 -31.84 9.39 4.47
N ASN A 48 -33.07 9.48 3.99
CA ASN A 48 -33.49 8.90 2.72
C ASN A 48 -32.81 9.60 1.53
N LEU A 49 -32.74 10.94 1.53
CA LEU A 49 -32.04 11.69 0.49
C LEU A 49 -30.54 11.35 0.43
N LEU A 50 -29.89 11.27 1.59
CA LEU A 50 -28.48 10.90 1.71
C LEU A 50 -28.24 9.39 1.60
N SER A 51 -29.27 8.56 1.43
CA SER A 51 -29.10 7.14 1.13
C SER A 51 -28.73 6.89 -0.33
N ASP A 52 -28.91 7.90 -1.20
CA ASP A 52 -28.54 7.86 -2.61
C ASP A 52 -27.05 7.54 -2.80
N PRO A 53 -26.68 6.43 -3.49
CA PRO A 53 -25.29 6.08 -3.73
C PRO A 53 -24.53 7.12 -4.55
N GLY A 54 -25.21 7.89 -5.40
CA GLY A 54 -24.61 8.92 -6.24
C GLY A 54 -23.91 10.01 -5.42
N VAL A 55 -24.50 10.40 -4.28
CA VAL A 55 -23.94 11.43 -3.39
C VAL A 55 -22.57 11.00 -2.89
N TRP A 56 -22.48 9.76 -2.38
CA TRP A 56 -21.25 9.24 -1.80
C TRP A 56 -20.21 8.88 -2.86
N LYS A 57 -20.63 8.41 -4.04
CA LYS A 57 -19.72 8.17 -5.17
C LYS A 57 -19.12 9.47 -5.70
N MET A 58 -19.90 10.54 -5.77
CA MET A 58 -19.43 11.88 -6.12
C MET A 58 -18.39 12.36 -5.11
N LEU A 59 -18.69 12.28 -3.80
CA LEU A 59 -17.75 12.65 -2.74
C LEU A 59 -16.47 11.83 -2.80
N TYR A 60 -16.57 10.52 -3.02
CA TYR A 60 -15.41 9.64 -3.15
C TYR A 60 -14.46 10.09 -4.25
N ARG A 61 -14.98 10.47 -5.42
CA ARG A 61 -14.17 10.91 -6.55
C ARG A 61 -13.59 12.31 -6.37
N LYS A 62 -14.33 13.21 -5.71
CA LYS A 62 -13.93 14.61 -5.55
C LYS A 62 -12.91 14.82 -4.42
N ASN A 63 -12.98 14.04 -3.35
CA ASN A 63 -12.13 14.26 -2.19
C ASN A 63 -10.67 13.87 -2.48
N ALA A 64 -9.74 14.73 -2.09
CA ALA A 64 -8.29 14.49 -2.18
C ALA A 64 -7.75 13.58 -1.06
N PHE A 65 -8.62 12.76 -0.45
CA PHE A 65 -8.20 11.84 0.60
C PHE A 65 -7.42 10.68 0.01
N LEU A 66 -6.58 10.05 0.85
CA LEU A 66 -6.02 8.75 0.51
C LEU A 66 -7.15 7.72 0.63
N LEU A 67 -7.71 7.33 -0.51
CA LEU A 67 -8.85 6.41 -0.62
C LEU A 67 -8.39 5.10 -1.25
N PRO A 68 -9.00 3.96 -0.88
CA PRO A 68 -8.78 2.72 -1.60
C PRO A 68 -9.22 2.87 -3.08
N PRO A 69 -8.92 1.89 -3.95
CA PRO A 69 -9.48 1.90 -5.29
C PRO A 69 -11.01 1.92 -5.27
N GLY A 70 -11.63 2.76 -6.10
CA GLY A 70 -13.08 2.95 -6.17
C GLY A 70 -13.50 4.34 -6.66
N PRO A 71 -14.79 4.71 -6.55
CA PRO A 71 -15.87 3.90 -5.99
C PRO A 71 -16.47 2.94 -7.04
N TYR A 72 -16.77 1.72 -6.64
CA TYR A 72 -17.30 0.67 -7.52
C TYR A 72 -18.82 0.50 -7.43
N SER A 73 -19.41 -0.19 -8.41
CA SER A 73 -20.86 -0.38 -8.51
C SER A 73 -21.44 -1.20 -7.35
N TRP A 74 -20.73 -2.24 -6.90
CA TRP A 74 -21.12 -3.13 -5.79
C TRP A 74 -20.95 -2.53 -4.39
N GLN A 75 -20.26 -1.39 -4.26
CA GLN A 75 -20.07 -0.76 -2.95
C GLN A 75 -21.37 -0.10 -2.49
N SER A 76 -21.86 -0.52 -1.33
CA SER A 76 -23.04 0.07 -0.71
C SER A 76 -22.77 1.50 -0.24
N THR A 77 -23.85 2.28 -0.08
CA THR A 77 -23.80 3.61 0.56
C THR A 77 -23.12 3.54 1.93
N SER A 78 -23.49 2.56 2.76
CA SER A 78 -22.88 2.37 4.08
C SER A 78 -21.36 2.09 4.02
N CYS A 79 -20.91 1.32 3.02
CA CYS A 79 -19.50 1.05 2.79
C CYS A 79 -18.75 2.34 2.41
N LEU A 80 -19.27 3.09 1.44
CA LEU A 80 -18.68 4.36 1.00
C LEU A 80 -18.65 5.40 2.12
N THR A 81 -19.74 5.56 2.87
CA THR A 81 -19.79 6.44 4.05
C THR A 81 -18.73 6.07 5.07
N ALA A 82 -18.57 4.78 5.39
CA ALA A 82 -17.57 4.31 6.36
C ALA A 82 -16.13 4.57 5.86
N VAL A 83 -15.84 4.29 4.59
CA VAL A 83 -14.52 4.55 3.98
C VAL A 83 -14.22 6.04 3.98
N LEU A 84 -15.14 6.88 3.51
CA LEU A 84 -14.98 8.33 3.47
C LEU A 84 -14.82 8.93 4.86
N SER A 85 -15.62 8.50 5.84
CA SER A 85 -15.52 8.99 7.22
C SER A 85 -14.16 8.64 7.84
N ARG A 86 -13.66 7.43 7.55
CA ARG A 86 -12.34 6.98 8.01
C ARG A 86 -11.22 7.76 7.32
N ALA A 87 -11.32 7.95 6.01
CA ALA A 87 -10.34 8.69 5.23
C ALA A 87 -10.28 10.17 5.61
N GLU A 88 -11.43 10.82 5.87
CA GLU A 88 -11.48 12.19 6.39
C GLU A 88 -10.85 12.29 7.78
N LYS A 89 -11.19 11.36 8.68
CA LYS A 89 -10.56 11.28 10.01
C LYS A 89 -9.06 11.16 9.83
N LEU A 90 -8.59 10.19 9.03
CA LEU A 90 -7.17 9.92 8.81
C LEU A 90 -6.45 11.09 8.15
N HIS A 91 -7.05 11.75 7.17
CA HIS A 91 -6.49 12.93 6.51
C HIS A 91 -6.19 14.05 7.51
N SER A 92 -6.99 14.15 8.57
CA SER A 92 -6.75 15.10 9.67
C SER A 92 -5.64 14.66 10.65
N VAL A 93 -5.25 13.38 10.64
CA VAL A 93 -4.22 12.78 11.52
C VAL A 93 -2.86 12.72 10.85
N TRP A 94 -2.83 12.21 9.61
CA TRP A 94 -1.62 12.11 8.80
C TRP A 94 -1.01 13.51 8.63
N PRO A 95 0.32 13.68 8.48
CA PRO A 95 0.98 14.94 8.06
C PRO A 95 0.37 15.61 6.82
N SER A 96 -0.82 16.17 6.94
CA SER A 96 -1.42 17.14 6.04
C SER A 96 -1.04 18.53 6.56
N SER A 97 -1.06 18.70 7.89
CA SER A 97 -0.61 19.84 8.69
C SER A 97 0.53 19.47 9.66
N TRP A 98 1.10 20.46 10.34
CA TRP A 98 2.11 20.36 11.42
C TRP A 98 1.66 19.54 12.66
N SER A 99 0.62 18.73 12.56
CA SER A 99 0.12 17.89 13.64
C SER A 99 0.78 16.51 13.59
N CYS A 100 1.48 16.16 14.66
CA CYS A 100 2.06 14.84 14.84
C CYS A 100 0.95 13.79 15.07
N PRO A 101 0.96 12.64 14.35
CA PRO A 101 0.02 11.57 14.62
C PRO A 101 0.26 10.98 16.01
N GLU A 102 -0.80 10.67 16.75
CA GLU A 102 -0.70 10.04 18.07
C GLU A 102 -1.18 8.58 17.98
N ILE A 103 -0.56 7.70 18.78
CA ILE A 103 -0.98 6.29 18.88
C ILE A 103 -2.27 6.24 19.70
N LEU A 104 -3.37 5.86 19.08
CA LEU A 104 -4.68 5.73 19.71
C LEU A 104 -4.77 4.45 20.54
N ARG A 105 -4.36 3.34 19.94
CA ARG A 105 -4.57 2.00 20.49
C ARG A 105 -3.47 1.08 20.01
N THR A 106 -2.99 0.26 20.93
CA THR A 106 -2.07 -0.83 20.61
C THR A 106 -2.69 -2.16 21.05
N HIS A 107 -2.79 -3.11 20.13
CA HIS A 107 -3.18 -4.48 20.43
C HIS A 107 -2.02 -5.43 20.25
N PHE A 108 -1.91 -6.41 21.14
CA PHE A 108 -0.96 -7.50 21.00
C PHE A 108 -1.69 -8.83 20.97
N MET A 109 -1.49 -9.59 19.90
CA MET A 109 -1.86 -11.00 19.84
C MET A 109 -0.61 -11.85 20.00
N ARG A 110 -0.75 -13.03 20.59
CA ARG A 110 0.33 -14.00 20.73
C ARG A 110 -0.06 -15.29 20.04
N PHE A 111 0.84 -15.82 19.24
CA PHE A 111 0.73 -17.08 18.53
C PHE A 111 1.92 -17.99 18.89
N GLY A 112 1.90 -19.25 18.43
CA GLY A 112 3.04 -20.15 18.57
C GLY A 112 4.35 -19.53 18.04
N SER A 113 5.50 -20.00 18.51
CA SER A 113 6.82 -19.52 18.06
C SER A 113 7.02 -19.65 16.54
N ASP A 114 6.34 -20.63 15.95
CA ASP A 114 6.50 -21.01 14.56
C ASP A 114 5.42 -20.39 13.67
N ALA A 115 4.48 -19.65 14.28
CA ALA A 115 3.41 -18.99 13.56
C ALA A 115 3.97 -17.86 12.70
N THR A 116 3.42 -17.73 11.49
CA THR A 116 3.76 -16.68 10.54
C THR A 116 2.53 -15.89 10.17
N VAL A 117 2.71 -14.61 9.91
CA VAL A 117 1.60 -13.66 9.80
C VAL A 117 1.77 -12.82 8.55
N SER A 118 0.67 -12.64 7.84
CA SER A 118 0.53 -11.66 6.77
C SER A 118 -0.79 -10.92 6.92
N VAL A 119 -0.91 -9.72 6.34
CA VAL A 119 -2.11 -8.89 6.44
C VAL A 119 -2.61 -8.56 5.05
N VAL A 120 -3.88 -8.85 4.79
CA VAL A 120 -4.53 -8.48 3.53
C VAL A 120 -5.58 -7.40 3.78
N PHE A 121 -5.57 -6.38 2.90
CA PHE A 121 -6.43 -5.19 3.00
C PHE A 121 -6.38 -4.44 4.33
N GLY A 122 -5.25 -4.51 5.05
CA GLY A 122 -5.10 -3.77 6.30
C GLY A 122 -6.07 -4.19 7.43
N ARG A 123 -6.76 -5.32 7.26
CA ARG A 123 -7.83 -5.78 8.16
C ARG A 123 -7.72 -7.26 8.48
N TRP A 124 -7.53 -8.08 7.46
CA TRP A 124 -7.60 -9.52 7.61
C TRP A 124 -6.21 -10.07 7.87
N LEU A 125 -6.02 -10.58 9.09
CA LEU A 125 -4.76 -11.16 9.54
C LEU A 125 -4.76 -12.64 9.17
N LEU A 126 -3.88 -13.01 8.24
CA LEU A 126 -3.64 -14.40 7.88
C LEU A 126 -2.52 -14.94 8.76
N VAL A 127 -2.84 -15.88 9.63
CA VAL A 127 -1.89 -16.54 10.52
C VAL A 127 -1.78 -17.99 10.07
N ALA A 128 -0.58 -18.38 9.64
CA ALA A 128 -0.25 -19.76 9.40
C ALA A 128 0.45 -20.33 10.63
N ASP A 129 -0.14 -21.36 11.23
CA ASP A 129 0.41 -22.09 12.38
C ASP A 129 0.49 -23.58 12.02
N GLU A 130 1.72 -24.05 11.84
CA GLU A 130 2.07 -25.40 11.38
C GLU A 130 1.28 -25.89 10.17
N SER A 131 0.11 -26.51 10.37
CA SER A 131 -0.73 -27.10 9.32
C SER A 131 -1.97 -26.28 8.98
N THR A 132 -2.24 -25.19 9.70
CA THR A 132 -3.48 -24.42 9.55
C THR A 132 -3.21 -23.01 9.06
N LEU A 133 -4.11 -22.50 8.23
CA LEU A 133 -4.21 -21.09 7.89
C LEU A 133 -5.49 -20.54 8.50
N VAL A 134 -5.34 -19.64 9.48
CA VAL A 134 -6.46 -19.01 10.19
C VAL A 134 -6.50 -17.53 9.83
N CYS A 135 -7.69 -17.01 9.59
CA CYS A 135 -7.92 -15.59 9.36
C CYS A 135 -8.57 -14.95 10.58
N TYR A 136 -8.11 -13.77 10.98
CA TYR A 136 -8.72 -12.94 12.02
C TYR A 136 -9.13 -11.58 11.46
N ASP A 137 -10.21 -11.01 11.98
CA ASP A 137 -10.64 -9.64 11.70
C ASP A 137 -10.02 -8.69 12.74
N SER A 138 -9.02 -7.90 12.32
CA SER A 138 -8.36 -6.92 13.21
C SER A 138 -9.30 -5.82 13.70
N GLN A 139 -10.43 -5.59 13.01
CA GLN A 139 -11.42 -4.57 13.36
C GLN A 139 -12.53 -5.12 14.25
N CYS A 140 -12.56 -6.42 14.53
CA CYS A 140 -13.52 -7.01 15.46
C CYS A 140 -13.15 -6.64 16.90
N SER A 141 -14.14 -6.27 17.72
CA SER A 141 -13.93 -5.98 19.14
C SER A 141 -13.35 -7.18 19.91
N ASN A 142 -13.69 -8.39 19.46
CA ASN A 142 -13.10 -9.65 19.91
C ASN A 142 -12.32 -10.30 18.75
N ILE A 143 -11.11 -9.81 18.49
CA ILE A 143 -10.25 -10.28 17.40
C ILE A 143 -10.07 -11.81 17.48
N LEU A 144 -9.76 -12.37 18.64
CA LEU A 144 -9.56 -13.82 18.80
C LEU A 144 -10.85 -14.61 18.52
N GLY A 145 -12.02 -14.09 18.92
CA GLY A 145 -13.31 -14.68 18.62
C GLY A 145 -13.72 -14.61 17.14
N SER A 146 -13.01 -13.81 16.32
CA SER A 146 -13.23 -13.73 14.88
C SER A 146 -12.44 -14.76 14.06
N ALA A 147 -11.67 -15.63 14.73
CA ALA A 147 -10.85 -16.65 14.10
C ALA A 147 -11.67 -17.53 13.15
N ARG A 148 -11.23 -17.64 11.91
CA ARG A 148 -11.82 -18.51 10.89
C ARG A 148 -10.73 -19.32 10.20
N THR A 149 -10.78 -20.64 10.34
CA THR A 149 -9.90 -21.54 9.60
C THR A 149 -10.23 -21.47 8.11
N LEU A 150 -9.26 -21.06 7.30
CA LEU A 150 -9.35 -21.04 5.84
C LEU A 150 -8.80 -22.32 5.24
N LEU A 151 -7.69 -22.84 5.78
CA LEU A 151 -7.05 -24.08 5.35
C LEU A 151 -6.66 -24.93 6.55
N ASP A 152 -6.80 -26.24 6.40
CA ASP A 152 -6.20 -27.25 7.26
C ASP A 152 -5.55 -28.31 6.36
N THR A 153 -4.23 -28.47 6.45
CA THR A 153 -3.46 -29.45 5.68
C THR A 153 -3.40 -30.82 6.36
N SER A 154 -4.19 -31.05 7.41
CA SER A 154 -4.30 -32.30 8.17
C SER A 154 -2.95 -32.84 8.65
N SER A 155 -2.04 -31.94 9.06
CA SER A 155 -0.65 -32.21 9.48
C SER A 155 0.27 -32.80 8.42
N SER A 156 -0.21 -33.05 7.20
CA SER A 156 0.59 -33.67 6.13
C SER A 156 1.63 -32.72 5.54
N ARG A 157 1.36 -31.40 5.58
CA ARG A 157 2.23 -30.38 5.00
C ARG A 157 2.30 -29.16 5.91
N ARG A 158 3.46 -28.96 6.51
CA ARG A 158 3.75 -27.78 7.33
C ARG A 158 3.91 -26.54 6.45
N ILE A 159 3.13 -25.50 6.73
CA ILE A 159 3.24 -24.15 6.21
C ILE A 159 4.35 -23.44 6.98
N PHE A 160 5.41 -23.04 6.27
CA PHE A 160 6.59 -22.38 6.84
C PHE A 160 6.43 -20.87 6.88
N ARG A 161 5.77 -20.29 5.88
CA ARG A 161 5.51 -18.86 5.76
C ARG A 161 4.18 -18.65 5.03
N VAL A 162 3.48 -17.59 5.40
CA VAL A 162 2.38 -17.03 4.62
C VAL A 162 2.72 -15.60 4.22
N PHE A 163 2.48 -15.30 2.94
CA PHE A 163 2.45 -13.95 2.42
C PHE A 163 1.08 -13.70 1.79
N SER A 164 0.69 -12.44 1.67
CA SER A 164 -0.59 -12.09 1.09
C SER A 164 -0.49 -10.82 0.28
N ALA A 165 -1.37 -10.73 -0.71
CA ALA A 165 -1.55 -9.53 -1.50
C ALA A 165 -3.03 -9.42 -1.88
N GLY A 166 -3.53 -8.20 -2.02
CA GLY A 166 -4.93 -7.98 -2.34
C GLY A 166 -5.15 -6.67 -3.10
N SER A 167 -6.18 -6.67 -3.94
CA SER A 167 -6.64 -5.51 -4.69
C SER A 167 -8.17 -5.41 -4.65
N VAL A 168 -8.69 -4.18 -4.59
CA VAL A 168 -10.13 -3.87 -4.65
C VAL A 168 -10.46 -3.40 -6.08
N ARG A 169 -11.46 -4.01 -6.71
CA ARG A 169 -11.78 -3.86 -8.15
C ARG A 169 -13.26 -3.64 -8.40
N GLU A 170 -13.60 -3.32 -9.65
CA GLU A 170 -14.98 -3.14 -10.07
C GLU A 170 -15.78 -4.43 -9.98
N GLU A 171 -15.16 -5.60 -10.12
CA GLU A 171 -15.83 -6.90 -9.97
C GLU A 171 -15.91 -7.37 -8.51
N GLY A 172 -15.18 -6.72 -7.60
CA GLY A 172 -15.15 -7.07 -6.18
C GLY A 172 -13.75 -7.03 -5.58
N ILE A 173 -13.58 -7.77 -4.48
CA ILE A 173 -12.31 -7.83 -3.73
C ILE A 173 -11.58 -9.10 -4.14
N GLN A 174 -10.32 -8.96 -4.60
CA GLN A 174 -9.46 -10.09 -4.92
C GLN A 174 -8.29 -10.16 -3.95
N ALA A 175 -8.21 -11.23 -3.16
CA ALA A 175 -7.10 -11.51 -2.26
C ALA A 175 -6.40 -12.82 -2.62
N PHE A 176 -5.10 -12.85 -2.41
CA PHE A 176 -4.25 -14.01 -2.61
C PHE A 176 -3.41 -14.26 -1.37
N ALA A 177 -3.22 -15.52 -1.04
CA ALA A 177 -2.28 -16.00 -0.05
C ALA A 177 -1.25 -16.88 -0.76
N VAL A 178 0.03 -16.65 -0.47
CA VAL A 178 1.15 -17.48 -0.93
C VAL A 178 1.66 -18.26 0.26
N LEU A 179 1.45 -19.57 0.22
CA LEU A 179 1.80 -20.52 1.27
C LEU A 179 3.12 -21.19 0.89
N ILE A 180 4.15 -20.98 1.70
CA ILE A 180 5.46 -21.61 1.50
C ILE A 180 5.50 -22.89 2.31
N PHE A 181 5.81 -24.00 1.64
CA PHE A 181 6.09 -25.31 2.23
C PHE A 181 7.59 -25.60 2.16
N LYS A 182 8.02 -26.73 2.73
CA LYS A 182 9.45 -27.11 2.77
C LYS A 182 10.09 -27.21 1.37
N ASP A 183 9.32 -27.65 0.40
CA ASP A 183 9.82 -28.03 -0.93
C ASP A 183 9.04 -27.35 -2.06
N SER A 184 8.08 -26.49 -1.75
CA SER A 184 7.14 -25.97 -2.74
C SER A 184 6.44 -24.74 -2.20
N PHE A 185 5.72 -24.03 -3.06
CA PHE A 185 4.74 -23.04 -2.62
C PHE A 185 3.42 -23.21 -3.35
N THR A 186 2.38 -22.65 -2.76
CA THR A 186 1.04 -22.63 -3.35
C THR A 186 0.50 -21.20 -3.31
N ILE A 187 0.03 -20.72 -4.45
CA ILE A 187 -0.74 -19.48 -4.54
C ILE A 187 -2.20 -19.86 -4.50
N THR A 188 -2.91 -19.22 -3.59
CA THR A 188 -4.29 -19.53 -3.27
C THR A 188 -5.09 -18.24 -3.26
N LYS A 189 -6.18 -18.18 -4.03
CA LYS A 189 -7.14 -17.09 -3.97
C LYS A 189 -7.96 -17.19 -2.69
N VAL A 190 -7.99 -16.14 -1.88
CA VAL A 190 -8.88 -16.02 -0.73
C VAL A 190 -10.25 -15.60 -1.24
N LEU A 191 -11.24 -16.47 -1.06
CA LEU A 191 -12.62 -16.20 -1.46
C LEU A 191 -13.19 -15.16 -0.50
N MET A 192 -13.76 -14.08 -1.04
CA MET A 192 -14.34 -12.99 -0.27
C MET A 192 -15.86 -12.98 -0.49
N ASP A 193 -16.63 -13.13 0.58
CA ASP A 193 -18.10 -12.99 0.58
C ASP A 193 -18.48 -11.78 1.42
N GLN A 194 -19.20 -10.81 0.81
CA GLN A 194 -19.55 -9.53 1.43
C GLN A 194 -18.34 -8.80 2.08
N GLY A 195 -17.17 -8.94 1.45
CA GLY A 195 -15.92 -8.36 1.94
C GLY A 195 -15.28 -9.08 3.12
N GLN A 196 -15.75 -10.28 3.46
CA GLN A 196 -15.19 -11.16 4.49
C GLN A 196 -14.58 -12.42 3.87
N PRO A 197 -13.41 -12.89 4.34
CA PRO A 197 -12.85 -14.17 3.92
C PRO A 197 -13.82 -15.32 4.21
N SER A 198 -14.22 -16.05 3.17
CA SER A 198 -15.18 -17.14 3.22
C SER A 198 -14.57 -18.52 3.02
N GLY A 199 -13.42 -18.58 2.36
CA GLY A 199 -12.68 -19.81 2.07
C GLY A 199 -11.48 -19.50 1.18
N ILE A 200 -10.95 -20.54 0.54
CA ILE A 200 -9.79 -20.41 -0.34
C ILE A 200 -9.90 -21.34 -1.55
N GLN A 201 -9.23 -20.97 -2.64
CA GLN A 201 -9.14 -21.76 -3.86
C GLN A 201 -7.69 -21.74 -4.37
N THR A 202 -7.07 -22.92 -4.47
CA THR A 202 -5.72 -23.04 -5.05
C THR A 202 -5.75 -22.64 -6.52
N VAL A 203 -4.89 -21.69 -6.91
CA VAL A 203 -4.75 -21.24 -8.31
C VAL A 203 -3.42 -21.68 -8.93
N PHE A 204 -2.40 -21.92 -8.12
CA PHE A 204 -1.11 -22.39 -8.58
C PHE A 204 -0.38 -23.17 -7.50
N THR A 205 0.29 -24.25 -7.89
CA THR A 205 1.22 -25.00 -7.05
C THR A 205 2.52 -25.12 -7.79
N SER A 206 3.63 -24.74 -7.16
CA SER A 206 4.94 -24.88 -7.77
C SER A 206 5.33 -26.36 -7.89
N ALA A 207 6.19 -26.66 -8.85
CA ALA A 207 6.95 -27.91 -8.81
C ALA A 207 7.80 -27.94 -7.51
N PRO A 208 8.17 -29.14 -7.03
CA PRO A 208 9.10 -29.25 -5.91
C PRO A 208 10.46 -28.61 -6.24
N PHE A 209 11.04 -27.86 -5.30
CA PHE A 209 12.40 -27.31 -5.38
C PHE A 209 13.15 -27.50 -4.06
N MET A 210 14.47 -27.64 -4.15
CA MET A 210 15.35 -27.77 -2.98
C MET A 210 15.44 -26.41 -2.28
N ALA A 211 14.72 -26.26 -1.16
CA ALA A 211 14.55 -24.97 -0.47
C ALA A 211 15.47 -24.75 0.74
N GLU A 212 16.62 -25.43 0.83
CA GLU A 212 17.54 -25.19 1.95
C GLU A 212 18.07 -23.74 1.93
N GLY A 213 17.57 -22.91 2.86
CA GLY A 213 18.05 -21.54 3.11
C GLY A 213 17.28 -20.39 2.46
N TRP A 214 16.23 -20.63 1.68
CA TRP A 214 15.62 -19.59 0.81
C TRP A 214 14.36 -18.91 1.34
N THR A 215 13.85 -19.33 2.50
CA THR A 215 12.53 -18.87 3.01
C THR A 215 12.47 -17.39 3.37
N ASP A 216 13.63 -16.75 3.56
CA ASP A 216 13.70 -15.35 3.97
C ASP A 216 13.68 -14.37 2.78
N LEU A 217 13.74 -14.89 1.55
CA LEU A 217 13.82 -14.10 0.31
C LEU A 217 12.58 -14.31 -0.55
N VAL A 218 11.40 -14.27 0.06
CA VAL A 218 10.13 -14.34 -0.66
C VAL A 218 9.54 -12.94 -0.74
N ASP A 219 9.27 -12.48 -1.95
CA ASP A 219 8.58 -11.22 -2.22
C ASP A 219 7.27 -11.52 -2.95
N VAL A 220 6.17 -11.02 -2.39
CA VAL A 220 4.82 -11.22 -2.91
C VAL A 220 4.16 -9.87 -3.00
N ARG A 221 3.84 -9.46 -4.23
CA ARG A 221 3.25 -8.15 -4.49
C ARG A 221 2.15 -8.24 -5.50
N LEU A 222 1.10 -7.48 -5.28
CA LEU A 222 0.05 -7.27 -6.25
C LEU A 222 0.08 -5.83 -6.71
N HIS A 223 0.53 -5.63 -7.94
CA HIS A 223 0.64 -4.33 -8.57
C HIS A 223 -0.41 -4.22 -9.66
N HIS A 224 -1.45 -3.40 -9.43
CA HIS A 224 -2.62 -3.28 -10.30
C HIS A 224 -3.29 -4.64 -10.56
N ARG A 225 -2.88 -5.34 -11.62
CA ARG A 225 -3.38 -6.65 -12.03
C ARG A 225 -2.37 -7.77 -12.03
N LEU A 226 -1.10 -7.47 -11.77
CA LEU A 226 -0.06 -8.47 -11.82
C LEU A 226 0.32 -8.87 -10.40
N LEU A 227 0.02 -10.12 -10.05
CA LEU A 227 0.58 -10.79 -8.89
C LEU A 227 1.99 -11.26 -9.26
N VAL A 228 2.96 -10.75 -8.54
CA VAL A 228 4.38 -11.09 -8.66
C VAL A 228 4.75 -11.87 -7.41
N VAL A 229 5.21 -13.10 -7.59
CA VAL A 229 5.77 -13.96 -6.53
C VAL A 229 7.19 -14.34 -6.93
N SER A 230 8.18 -13.90 -6.17
CA SER A 230 9.58 -14.29 -6.36
C SER A 230 10.12 -14.95 -5.11
N ILE A 231 10.84 -16.07 -5.27
CA ILE A 231 11.39 -16.87 -4.16
C ILE A 231 12.91 -17.05 -4.35
N GLY A 232 13.66 -16.65 -3.34
CA GLY A 232 15.11 -16.82 -3.25
C GLY A 232 15.92 -15.66 -3.83
N GLU A 233 17.22 -15.71 -3.60
CA GLU A 233 18.21 -14.83 -4.22
C GLU A 233 18.32 -15.19 -5.72
N CYS A 234 18.30 -14.18 -6.57
CA CYS A 234 18.18 -14.31 -8.02
C CYS A 234 19.51 -14.71 -8.66
N SER A 235 19.95 -15.96 -8.54
CA SER A 235 21.03 -16.50 -9.37
C SER A 235 20.58 -16.68 -10.82
N SER A 236 21.49 -16.67 -11.80
CA SER A 236 21.21 -16.66 -13.25
C SER A 236 20.10 -17.59 -13.76
N ASP A 237 19.83 -18.71 -13.09
CA ASP A 237 18.90 -19.75 -13.57
C ASP A 237 17.46 -19.56 -13.06
N TRP A 238 17.22 -18.53 -12.23
CA TRP A 238 15.97 -18.34 -11.50
C TRP A 238 14.73 -18.14 -12.39
N GLU A 239 14.91 -17.54 -13.58
CA GLU A 239 13.83 -17.35 -14.56
C GLU A 239 13.28 -18.68 -15.09
N SER A 240 14.14 -19.70 -15.13
CA SER A 240 13.78 -21.05 -15.58
C SER A 240 13.37 -21.98 -14.44
N SER A 241 13.71 -21.65 -13.19
CA SER A 241 13.56 -22.56 -12.05
C SER A 241 12.16 -22.58 -11.42
N GLY A 242 11.16 -21.93 -12.03
CA GLY A 242 9.81 -21.84 -11.47
C GLY A 242 9.71 -21.05 -10.16
N ARG A 243 10.74 -20.25 -9.85
CA ARG A 243 10.82 -19.41 -8.64
C ARG A 243 10.17 -18.03 -8.82
N LEU A 244 9.87 -17.67 -10.05
CA LEU A 244 9.07 -16.50 -10.42
C LEU A 244 7.69 -16.95 -10.88
N VAL A 245 6.66 -16.33 -10.33
CA VAL A 245 5.32 -16.38 -10.90
C VAL A 245 4.86 -14.96 -11.16
N LEU A 246 4.64 -14.66 -12.43
CA LEU A 246 3.95 -13.47 -12.89
C LEU A 246 2.55 -13.92 -13.31
N MET A 247 1.52 -13.47 -12.60
CA MET A 247 0.15 -13.90 -12.84
C MET A 247 -0.77 -12.69 -12.96
N ASP A 248 -1.50 -12.62 -14.06
CA ASP A 248 -2.63 -11.70 -14.20
C ASP A 248 -3.77 -12.20 -13.29
N ILE A 249 -4.19 -11.41 -12.31
CA ILE A 249 -5.15 -11.87 -11.30
C ILE A 249 -6.59 -11.98 -11.82
N ASP A 250 -6.90 -11.31 -12.92
CA ASP A 250 -8.25 -11.30 -13.50
C ASP A 250 -8.47 -12.54 -14.36
N THR A 251 -7.45 -12.88 -15.15
CA THR A 251 -7.49 -14.02 -16.07
C THR A 251 -6.85 -15.28 -15.49
N LEU A 252 -6.11 -15.16 -14.37
CA LEU A 252 -5.20 -16.19 -13.81
C LEU A 252 -4.14 -16.67 -14.80
N ARG A 253 -3.93 -15.92 -15.89
CA ARG A 253 -2.93 -16.20 -16.91
C ARG A 253 -1.54 -15.98 -16.32
N ARG A 254 -0.62 -16.90 -16.60
CA ARG A 254 0.77 -16.78 -16.18
C ARG A 254 1.59 -16.20 -17.32
N TYR A 255 2.51 -15.31 -16.97
CA TYR A 255 3.46 -14.74 -17.90
C TYR A 255 4.87 -15.27 -17.63
N HIS A 256 5.65 -15.36 -18.70
CA HIS A 256 7.03 -15.78 -18.70
C HIS A 256 7.90 -14.66 -19.26
N ILE A 257 9.07 -14.44 -18.67
CA ILE A 257 10.12 -13.61 -19.26
C ILE A 257 11.18 -14.58 -19.76
N LEU A 258 11.61 -14.41 -21.02
CA LEU A 258 12.71 -15.20 -21.54
C LEU A 258 14.03 -14.68 -20.97
N ALA A 259 14.86 -15.62 -20.52
CA ALA A 259 16.25 -15.35 -20.21
C ALA A 259 16.93 -14.79 -21.44
N SER A 260 17.38 -13.54 -21.33
CA SER A 260 18.14 -12.86 -22.37
C SER A 260 19.50 -13.55 -22.46
N THR A 261 19.74 -14.27 -23.55
CA THR A 261 21.06 -14.84 -23.86
C THR A 261 22.14 -13.77 -24.04
N ASP A 262 21.70 -12.54 -24.33
CA ASP A 262 22.57 -11.40 -24.61
C ASP A 262 22.94 -10.60 -23.36
N ASP A 263 22.47 -11.02 -22.18
CA ASP A 263 22.90 -10.37 -20.94
C ASP A 263 24.37 -10.74 -20.68
N PRO A 264 25.29 -9.75 -20.67
CA PRO A 264 26.71 -10.02 -20.45
C PRO A 264 26.82 -10.81 -19.16
N ALA A 265 27.65 -11.87 -19.16
CA ALA A 265 27.80 -12.80 -18.04
C ALA A 265 27.87 -12.05 -16.70
N PHE A 266 26.71 -11.90 -16.06
CA PHE A 266 26.60 -11.25 -14.77
C PHE A 266 27.11 -12.26 -13.76
N ASP A 267 27.92 -11.78 -12.81
CA ASP A 267 28.31 -12.63 -11.69
C ASP A 267 27.04 -12.93 -10.89
N PRO A 268 26.53 -14.19 -10.92
CA PRO A 268 25.30 -14.54 -10.25
C PRO A 268 25.41 -14.39 -8.72
N MET A 269 26.64 -14.29 -8.17
CA MET A 269 26.84 -14.09 -6.72
C MET A 269 26.55 -12.67 -6.26
N HIS A 270 26.60 -11.68 -7.15
CA HIS A 270 26.50 -10.26 -6.80
C HIS A 270 25.34 -9.55 -7.49
N THR A 271 24.37 -10.32 -8.00
CA THR A 271 23.24 -9.79 -8.75
C THR A 271 21.95 -9.99 -7.96
N VAL A 272 21.22 -8.91 -7.70
CA VAL A 272 19.90 -8.96 -7.05
C VAL A 272 18.87 -8.44 -8.03
N THR A 273 17.80 -9.20 -8.25
CA THR A 273 16.72 -8.80 -9.16
C THR A 273 15.43 -8.57 -8.40
N PHE A 274 14.77 -7.46 -8.70
CA PHE A 274 13.48 -7.08 -8.15
C PHE A 274 12.45 -6.93 -9.26
N PHE A 275 11.20 -7.22 -8.92
CA PHE A 275 10.07 -7.07 -9.83
C PHE A 275 9.01 -6.20 -9.20
N PHE A 276 8.53 -5.25 -9.98
CA PHE A 276 7.36 -4.44 -9.64
C PHE A 276 6.63 -4.09 -10.92
N ALA A 277 5.35 -3.76 -10.83
CA ALA A 277 4.58 -3.39 -12.00
C ALA A 277 3.92 -2.02 -11.84
N THR A 278 3.74 -1.39 -12.98
CA THR A 278 2.93 -0.20 -13.23
C THR A 278 1.61 -0.64 -13.86
N LYS A 279 0.73 0.29 -14.23
CA LYS A 279 -0.51 -0.03 -14.95
C LYS A 279 -0.23 -0.69 -16.30
N THR A 280 0.87 -0.29 -16.95
CA THR A 280 1.17 -0.63 -18.35
C THR A 280 2.39 -1.52 -18.52
N HIS A 281 3.28 -1.61 -17.54
CA HIS A 281 4.53 -2.34 -17.66
C HIS A 281 4.88 -3.14 -16.39
N LEU A 282 5.43 -4.33 -16.58
CA LEU A 282 6.27 -4.98 -15.58
C LEU A 282 7.69 -4.42 -15.69
N VAL A 283 8.32 -4.14 -14.56
CA VAL A 283 9.69 -3.64 -14.47
C VAL A 283 10.54 -4.68 -13.76
N LYS A 284 11.61 -5.11 -14.43
CA LYS A 284 12.70 -5.89 -13.87
C LYS A 284 13.83 -4.92 -13.53
N ALA A 285 14.20 -4.87 -12.26
CA ALA A 285 15.31 -4.08 -11.76
C ALA A 285 16.43 -5.02 -11.33
N THR A 286 17.56 -4.98 -12.03
CA THR A 286 18.72 -5.83 -11.76
C THR A 286 19.85 -4.97 -11.22
N GLU A 287 20.19 -5.17 -9.95
CA GLU A 287 21.34 -4.56 -9.30
C GLU A 287 22.56 -5.46 -9.46
N SER A 288 23.70 -4.87 -9.82
CA SER A 288 24.95 -5.59 -10.01
C SER A 288 26.12 -4.88 -9.33
N GLY A 289 26.98 -5.68 -8.70
CA GLY A 289 28.22 -5.26 -8.07
C GLY A 289 28.11 -5.04 -6.55
N ASP A 290 29.25 -5.15 -5.88
CA ASP A 290 29.38 -4.92 -4.43
C ASP A 290 29.83 -3.50 -4.08
N GLN A 291 30.33 -2.76 -5.06
CA GLN A 291 30.83 -1.40 -4.83
C GLN A 291 29.67 -0.41 -4.83
N TYR A 292 29.69 0.51 -3.87
CA TYR A 292 28.73 1.60 -3.77
C TYR A 292 29.22 2.80 -4.60
N PRO A 293 28.39 3.41 -5.48
CA PRO A 293 26.99 3.07 -5.82
C PRO A 293 26.90 1.83 -6.71
N VAL A 294 25.79 1.08 -6.61
CA VAL A 294 25.58 -0.12 -7.43
C VAL A 294 25.10 0.24 -8.82
N LYS A 295 25.42 -0.61 -9.79
CA LYS A 295 24.88 -0.50 -11.15
C LYS A 295 23.49 -1.13 -11.16
N LEU A 296 22.47 -0.32 -11.41
CA LEU A 296 21.09 -0.73 -11.64
C LEU A 296 20.79 -0.73 -13.14
N GLU A 297 20.28 -1.86 -13.61
CA GLU A 297 19.71 -2.02 -14.94
C GLU A 297 18.20 -2.21 -14.83
N LEU A 298 17.46 -1.42 -15.59
CA LEU A 298 16.00 -1.51 -15.69
C LEU A 298 15.62 -2.08 -17.05
N LYS A 299 14.75 -3.09 -17.04
CA LYS A 299 14.06 -3.61 -18.23
C LYS A 299 12.57 -3.51 -18.01
N CYS A 300 11.86 -2.93 -18.96
CA CYS A 300 10.41 -2.81 -18.88
C CYS A 300 9.75 -3.68 -19.95
N PHE A 301 8.69 -4.36 -19.55
CA PHE A 301 7.93 -5.31 -20.35
C PHE A 301 6.49 -4.83 -20.39
N PRO A 302 5.92 -4.53 -21.57
CA PRO A 302 4.56 -4.05 -21.67
C PRO A 302 3.60 -5.16 -21.22
N LEU A 303 2.59 -4.79 -20.45
CA LEU A 303 1.54 -5.70 -19.99
C LEU A 303 0.38 -5.70 -21.01
N PRO A 304 0.03 -6.84 -21.62
CA PRO A 304 -1.03 -6.91 -22.62
C PRO A 304 -2.37 -6.47 -22.03
N SER A 305 -3.22 -5.69 -22.70
CA SER A 305 -4.42 -5.16 -22.03
C SER A 305 -5.38 -6.26 -21.54
N ALA A 306 -6.21 -5.99 -20.52
CA ALA A 306 -7.07 -7.02 -19.91
C ALA A 306 -8.07 -7.67 -20.89
N HIS A 307 -8.36 -6.99 -22.01
CA HIS A 307 -9.28 -7.46 -23.05
C HIS A 307 -8.57 -8.03 -24.27
N GLU A 308 -7.24 -7.97 -24.31
CA GLU A 308 -6.45 -8.41 -25.45
C GLU A 308 -6.25 -9.92 -25.39
N THR A 309 -6.67 -10.61 -26.44
CA THR A 309 -6.35 -12.02 -26.65
C THR A 309 -4.89 -12.13 -27.08
N VAL A 310 -4.00 -12.33 -26.11
CA VAL A 310 -2.57 -12.50 -26.40
C VAL A 310 -2.32 -13.94 -26.86
N GLU A 311 -1.64 -14.11 -27.98
CA GLU A 311 -1.27 -15.42 -28.52
C GLU A 311 -0.15 -16.08 -27.70
N SER A 312 0.63 -15.29 -26.95
CA SER A 312 1.81 -15.75 -26.20
C SER A 312 1.75 -15.35 -24.74
N ASP A 313 2.19 -16.26 -23.87
CA ASP A 313 2.43 -16.01 -22.44
C ASP A 313 3.79 -15.33 -22.19
N ILE A 314 4.54 -15.01 -23.24
CA ILE A 314 5.88 -14.47 -23.14
C ILE A 314 5.84 -12.94 -23.21
N LEU A 315 6.46 -12.29 -22.22
CA LEU A 315 6.67 -10.85 -22.21
C LEU A 315 8.04 -10.51 -22.80
N TYR A 316 8.03 -9.61 -23.78
CA TYR A 316 9.25 -9.10 -24.42
C TYR A 316 9.60 -7.70 -23.89
N PRO A 317 10.89 -7.38 -23.70
CA PRO A 317 11.27 -6.08 -23.20
C PRO A 317 11.00 -5.00 -24.26
N SER A 318 10.26 -3.95 -23.90
CA SER A 318 10.03 -2.76 -24.74
C SER A 318 11.03 -1.65 -24.47
N HIS A 319 11.50 -1.53 -23.23
CA HIS A 319 12.47 -0.50 -22.84
C HIS A 319 13.65 -1.11 -22.09
N ARG A 320 14.81 -0.49 -22.26
CA ARG A 320 16.04 -0.86 -21.55
C ARG A 320 16.77 0.40 -21.10
N SER A 321 17.24 0.41 -19.87
CA SER A 321 18.11 1.47 -19.41
C SER A 321 19.54 1.25 -19.87
N GLY A 322 20.31 2.34 -19.99
CA GLY A 322 21.75 2.26 -19.83
C GLY A 322 22.14 1.86 -18.41
N ALA A 323 23.44 1.86 -18.10
CA ALA A 323 23.91 1.69 -16.73
C ALA A 323 23.49 2.91 -15.88
N ILE A 324 22.57 2.71 -14.94
CA ILE A 324 22.18 3.72 -13.96
C ILE A 324 22.95 3.41 -12.68
N TYR A 325 23.58 4.40 -12.06
CA TYR A 325 24.24 4.24 -10.77
C TYR A 325 23.34 4.78 -9.67
N VAL A 326 22.90 3.91 -8.78
CA VAL A 326 22.01 4.25 -7.66
C VAL A 326 22.53 3.65 -6.35
N PRO A 327 22.08 4.16 -5.20
CA PRO A 327 22.23 3.44 -3.95
C PRO A 327 21.59 2.05 -4.03
N LYS A 328 22.22 1.04 -3.42
CA LYS A 328 21.70 -0.34 -3.43
C LYS A 328 20.37 -0.41 -2.69
N MET A 329 19.28 -0.80 -3.33
CA MET A 329 17.97 -0.80 -2.68
C MET A 329 17.62 -2.21 -2.20
N ARG A 330 17.10 -2.32 -0.97
CA ARG A 330 16.58 -3.59 -0.44
C ARG A 330 15.18 -3.92 -0.93
N GLN A 331 14.42 -2.90 -1.31
CA GLN A 331 13.01 -3.01 -1.63
C GLN A 331 12.63 -1.83 -2.51
N TYR A 332 11.84 -2.10 -3.54
CA TYR A 332 11.33 -1.13 -4.49
C TYR A 332 9.83 -1.19 -4.48
N THR A 333 9.12 -0.08 -4.31
CA THR A 333 7.67 -0.12 -4.48
C THR A 333 7.23 1.13 -5.22
N VAL A 334 6.35 0.96 -6.20
CA VAL A 334 5.80 2.07 -7.00
C VAL A 334 4.86 2.90 -6.13
N ILE A 335 5.18 4.18 -5.94
CA ILE A 335 4.37 5.15 -5.18
C ILE A 335 3.54 6.06 -6.09
N HIS A 336 3.84 6.16 -7.37
CA HIS A 336 3.06 6.97 -8.30
C HIS A 336 3.30 6.45 -9.72
N ASP A 337 2.25 6.45 -10.53
CA ASP A 337 2.31 6.03 -11.93
C ASP A 337 1.43 6.96 -12.76
N SER A 338 2.03 7.55 -13.78
CA SER A 338 1.41 8.51 -14.68
C SER A 338 1.72 8.12 -16.13
N SER A 339 0.67 8.01 -16.92
CA SER A 339 0.80 7.92 -18.38
C SER A 339 0.52 9.31 -18.95
N MET A 340 1.45 9.83 -19.75
CA MET A 340 1.30 11.11 -20.44
C MET A 340 0.75 10.88 -21.84
N GLU A 341 0.00 11.85 -22.37
CA GLU A 341 -0.56 11.81 -23.73
C GLU A 341 0.51 11.64 -24.81
N SER A 342 1.76 12.03 -24.53
CA SER A 342 2.91 11.88 -25.43
C SER A 342 3.39 10.44 -25.64
N GLY A 343 2.72 9.45 -25.03
CA GLY A 343 3.19 8.05 -24.99
C GLY A 343 4.30 7.82 -23.95
N LYS A 344 4.79 8.89 -23.31
CA LYS A 344 5.72 8.81 -22.20
C LYS A 344 5.02 8.24 -20.97
N THR A 345 5.62 7.23 -20.35
CA THR A 345 5.14 6.70 -19.06
C THR A 345 6.14 7.10 -18.00
N SER A 346 5.70 7.69 -16.89
CA SER A 346 6.58 8.00 -15.77
C SER A 346 6.01 7.47 -14.47
N PHE A 347 6.88 6.84 -13.69
CA PHE A 347 6.52 6.30 -12.39
C PHE A 347 7.59 6.64 -11.36
N VAL A 348 7.17 6.70 -10.12
CA VAL A 348 8.02 7.02 -8.98
C VAL A 348 8.10 5.78 -8.10
N VAL A 349 9.33 5.38 -7.79
CA VAL A 349 9.64 4.22 -6.96
C VAL A 349 10.24 4.71 -5.66
N CYS A 350 9.76 4.19 -4.54
CA CYS A 350 10.32 4.44 -3.21
C CYS A 350 10.98 3.16 -2.71
N GLY A 351 12.13 3.31 -2.06
CA GLY A 351 12.90 2.18 -1.59
C GLY A 351 13.78 2.46 -0.38
N LEU A 352 14.25 1.37 0.23
CA LEU A 352 15.28 1.40 1.27
C LEU A 352 16.66 1.27 0.64
N ALA A 353 17.32 2.39 0.47
CA ALA A 353 18.67 2.47 -0.04
C ALA A 353 19.70 2.18 1.06
N LEU A 354 20.65 1.30 0.78
CA LEU A 354 21.82 0.97 1.58
C LEU A 354 22.92 1.98 1.30
N TYR A 355 23.22 2.81 2.29
CA TYR A 355 24.39 3.69 2.29
C TYR A 355 25.47 3.12 3.23
N PRO A 356 26.75 3.54 3.09
CA PRO A 356 27.82 3.11 3.98
C PRO A 356 27.56 3.39 5.47
N ASP A 357 26.76 4.42 5.77
CA ASP A 357 26.39 4.80 7.13
C ASP A 357 25.03 4.21 7.59
N GLY A 358 24.36 3.46 6.73
CA GLY A 358 23.15 2.70 7.01
C GLY A 358 22.02 2.91 6.00
N ASN A 359 20.85 2.38 6.29
CA ASN A 359 19.73 2.38 5.35
C ASN A 359 18.96 3.70 5.38
N ARG A 360 18.66 4.30 4.23
CA ARG A 360 17.88 5.53 4.11
C ARG A 360 16.70 5.35 3.18
N LEU A 361 15.67 6.17 3.35
CA LEU A 361 14.56 6.21 2.42
C LEU A 361 14.98 7.03 1.19
N ASP A 362 14.78 6.47 0.01
CA ASP A 362 15.18 7.08 -1.26
C ASP A 362 14.06 6.92 -2.28
N VAL A 363 13.92 7.91 -3.16
CA VAL A 363 12.90 7.94 -4.20
C VAL A 363 13.58 8.08 -5.54
N MET A 364 13.28 7.15 -6.43
CA MET A 364 13.72 7.18 -7.82
C MET A 364 12.53 7.40 -8.73
N ARG A 365 12.57 8.48 -9.49
CA ARG A 365 11.69 8.67 -10.64
C ARG A 365 12.27 7.95 -11.85
N VAL A 366 11.41 7.28 -12.60
CA VAL A 366 11.76 6.59 -13.84
C VAL A 366 10.80 7.07 -14.92
N CYS A 367 11.33 7.41 -16.08
CA CYS A 367 10.55 7.71 -17.28
C CYS A 367 10.92 6.75 -18.40
N LEU A 368 9.90 6.21 -19.05
CA LEU A 368 9.99 5.38 -20.24
C LEU A 368 9.78 6.30 -21.44
N GLU A 369 10.84 6.49 -22.22
CA GLU A 369 10.82 7.37 -23.39
C GLU A 369 10.30 6.62 -24.62
N PRO A 370 9.62 7.29 -25.57
CA PRO A 370 9.05 6.64 -26.75
C PRO A 370 10.05 5.89 -27.65
N ASP A 371 11.35 6.21 -27.54
CA ASP A 371 12.43 5.55 -28.29
C ASP A 371 12.89 4.23 -27.66
N GLY A 372 12.25 3.79 -26.57
CA GLY A 372 12.63 2.58 -25.83
C GLY A 372 13.71 2.82 -24.77
N SER A 373 14.23 4.05 -24.63
CA SER A 373 15.18 4.38 -23.57
C SER A 373 14.48 4.62 -22.23
N ILE A 374 15.25 4.48 -21.14
CA ILE A 374 14.79 4.76 -19.78
C ILE A 374 15.65 5.88 -19.21
N SER A 375 15.02 6.97 -18.79
CA SER A 375 15.65 8.03 -18.00
C SER A 375 15.24 7.89 -16.53
N SER A 376 16.14 8.20 -15.60
CA SER A 376 15.85 8.11 -14.17
C SER A 376 16.54 9.21 -13.37
N MET A 377 15.97 9.49 -12.19
CA MET A 377 16.49 10.50 -11.26
C MET A 377 16.18 10.08 -9.82
N SER A 378 17.20 9.99 -8.96
CA SER A 378 17.08 9.54 -7.56
C SER A 378 17.25 10.67 -6.54
N PHE A 379 16.57 10.55 -5.41
CA PHE A 379 16.50 11.55 -4.33
C PHE A 379 16.47 10.88 -2.96
N GLY A 380 17.53 11.03 -2.19
CA GLY A 380 17.51 10.65 -0.77
C GLY A 380 16.51 11.50 0.02
N LEU A 381 15.48 10.87 0.59
CA LEU A 381 14.43 11.54 1.34
C LEU A 381 14.80 11.77 2.80
N SER A 382 15.47 10.79 3.42
CA SER A 382 15.74 10.82 4.87
C SER A 382 17.22 10.70 5.17
N ARG A 383 17.64 11.34 6.28
CA ARG A 383 18.93 11.06 6.93
C ARG A 383 18.79 9.98 8.02
N TYR A 384 17.59 9.48 8.24
CA TYR A 384 17.28 8.53 9.30
C TYR A 384 17.60 7.11 8.85
N LEU A 385 18.23 6.37 9.77
CA LEU A 385 18.53 4.97 9.57
C LEU A 385 17.29 4.13 9.80
N VAL A 386 16.94 3.31 8.81
CA VAL A 386 15.68 2.57 8.77
C VAL A 386 15.89 1.06 8.66
N THR A 387 15.12 0.26 9.41
CA THR A 387 15.16 -1.21 9.31
C THR A 387 14.11 -1.76 8.35
N SER A 388 12.90 -1.21 8.37
CA SER A 388 11.75 -1.67 7.57
C SER A 388 10.82 -0.51 7.26
N PHE A 389 10.09 -0.59 6.15
CA PHE A 389 9.08 0.40 5.79
C PHE A 389 7.87 -0.25 5.12
N CYS A 390 6.72 0.36 5.28
CA CYS A 390 5.50 0.03 4.58
C CYS A 390 4.87 1.34 4.16
N PHE A 391 4.26 1.36 2.98
CA PHE A 391 3.50 2.51 2.55
C PHE A 391 2.29 2.07 1.75
N GLY A 392 1.40 3.01 1.54
CA GLY A 392 0.34 2.94 0.56
C GLY A 392 0.32 4.23 -0.24
N SER A 393 -0.18 4.11 -1.45
CA SER A 393 -0.23 5.20 -2.41
C SER A 393 -1.65 5.34 -2.95
N GLY A 394 -2.06 6.59 -3.13
CA GLY A 394 -3.18 7.01 -3.94
C GLY A 394 -2.69 7.92 -5.06
N GLU A 395 -3.63 8.46 -5.84
CA GLU A 395 -3.31 9.20 -7.08
C GLU A 395 -2.36 10.38 -6.87
N HIS A 396 -2.58 11.16 -5.81
CA HIS A 396 -1.84 12.39 -5.53
C HIS A 396 -1.06 12.36 -4.21
N ARG A 397 -1.07 11.24 -3.50
CA ARG A 397 -0.46 11.15 -2.19
C ARG A 397 0.00 9.74 -1.86
N ALA A 398 1.20 9.61 -1.33
CA ALA A 398 1.66 8.39 -0.68
C ALA A 398 1.91 8.65 0.81
N CYS A 399 1.62 7.67 1.64
CA CYS A 399 1.81 7.73 3.08
C CYS A 399 2.51 6.44 3.53
N GLY A 400 3.49 6.55 4.40
CA GLY A 400 4.28 5.41 4.83
C GLY A 400 4.76 5.49 6.26
N VAL A 401 4.95 4.33 6.84
CA VAL A 401 5.48 4.16 8.18
C VAL A 401 6.77 3.39 8.06
N THR A 402 7.73 3.74 8.90
CA THR A 402 9.02 3.09 8.89
C THR A 402 9.62 3.02 10.29
N LEU A 403 10.34 1.95 10.57
CA LEU A 403 10.96 1.71 11.87
C LEU A 403 12.44 2.09 11.80
N GLY A 404 12.86 3.00 12.68
CA GLY A 404 14.24 3.40 12.83
C GLY A 404 15.10 2.30 13.47
N THR A 405 16.42 2.37 13.29
CA THR A 405 17.38 1.48 13.99
C THR A 405 17.33 1.63 15.51
N ASP A 406 16.86 2.78 15.99
CA ASP A 406 16.61 3.07 17.40
C ASP A 406 15.19 2.67 17.85
N THR A 407 14.49 1.86 17.06
CA THR A 407 13.12 1.37 17.29
C THR A 407 12.03 2.44 17.31
N ARG A 408 12.35 3.68 16.94
CA ARG A 408 11.36 4.75 16.83
C ARG A 408 10.60 4.66 15.52
N LEU A 409 9.33 5.07 15.55
CA LEU A 409 8.48 5.05 14.38
C LEU A 409 8.58 6.38 13.64
N LEU A 410 8.98 6.35 12.38
CA LEU A 410 8.90 7.48 11.47
C LEU A 410 7.65 7.32 10.60
N VAL A 411 6.84 8.36 10.57
CA VAL A 411 5.57 8.43 9.85
C VAL A 411 5.71 9.55 8.82
N PHE A 412 5.70 9.23 7.53
CA PHE A 412 5.95 10.18 6.44
C PHE A 412 4.88 10.19 5.34
N ALA A 413 4.66 11.36 4.73
CA ALA A 413 3.78 11.56 3.60
C ALA A 413 4.54 12.20 2.43
N LEU A 414 4.14 11.85 1.22
CA LEU A 414 4.59 12.37 -0.06
C LEU A 414 3.37 12.92 -0.79
N ASP A 415 3.23 14.24 -0.88
CA ASP A 415 2.14 14.89 -1.63
C ASP A 415 2.67 15.23 -3.03
N PHE A 416 2.08 14.69 -4.10
CA PHE A 416 2.50 14.92 -5.48
C PHE A 416 1.77 16.14 -6.06
N HIS A 417 2.51 17.10 -6.62
CA HIS A 417 1.98 18.35 -7.19
C HIS A 417 2.11 18.42 -8.72
N GLY A 418 2.22 17.26 -9.35
CA GLY A 418 2.42 17.09 -10.78
C GLY A 418 3.38 15.93 -11.06
N PRO A 419 3.70 15.68 -12.34
CA PRO A 419 4.65 14.63 -12.71
C PRO A 419 6.08 14.92 -12.18
N ASP A 420 6.38 16.19 -11.95
CA ASP A 420 7.73 16.70 -11.68
C ASP A 420 7.92 17.27 -10.27
N SER A 421 6.97 17.09 -9.33
CA SER A 421 7.17 17.65 -7.99
C SER A 421 6.41 16.89 -6.92
N PHE A 422 7.05 16.78 -5.75
CA PHE A 422 6.42 16.26 -4.56
C PHE A 422 6.94 16.95 -3.30
N LEU A 423 6.11 16.91 -2.25
CA LEU A 423 6.39 17.44 -0.94
C LEU A 423 6.56 16.29 0.05
N PHE A 424 7.74 16.18 0.66
CA PHE A 424 8.00 15.18 1.69
C PHE A 424 7.81 15.79 3.09
N LYS A 425 6.94 15.16 3.88
CA LYS A 425 6.66 15.51 5.28
C LYS A 425 6.90 14.28 6.14
N HIS A 426 7.50 14.44 7.32
CA HIS A 426 7.68 13.32 8.23
C HIS A 426 7.58 13.73 9.70
N PHE A 427 7.27 12.77 10.55
CA PHE A 427 7.30 12.88 12.00
C PHE A 427 7.95 11.66 12.61
N ILE A 428 8.70 11.86 13.70
CA ILE A 428 9.21 10.78 14.53
C ILE A 428 8.31 10.68 15.75
N LEU A 429 7.77 9.49 15.99
CA LEU A 429 7.05 9.15 17.20
C LEU A 429 8.04 8.57 18.19
N ASP A 430 8.17 9.21 19.35
CA ASP A 430 8.92 8.69 20.50
C ASP A 430 8.12 7.56 21.17
N HIS A 431 7.91 6.48 20.42
CA HIS A 431 7.39 5.21 20.90
C HIS A 431 8.32 4.10 20.44
N THR A 432 8.93 3.41 21.40
CA THR A 432 9.84 2.31 21.12
C THR A 432 9.05 1.03 21.00
N PHE A 433 9.15 0.39 19.85
CA PHE A 433 8.63 -0.97 19.68
C PHE A 433 9.74 -1.97 20.05
N PRO A 434 9.41 -3.13 20.66
CA PRO A 434 10.38 -4.23 20.77
C PRO A 434 10.88 -4.59 19.36
N ALA A 435 12.04 -5.25 19.24
CA ALA A 435 12.60 -5.66 17.94
C ALA A 435 11.53 -6.38 17.10
N SER A 436 10.95 -5.64 16.16
CA SER A 436 9.76 -6.02 15.39
C SER A 436 10.00 -5.69 13.94
N ASP A 437 9.47 -6.53 13.07
CA ASP A 437 9.37 -6.26 11.65
C ASP A 437 8.05 -5.55 11.37
N LEU A 438 8.10 -4.49 10.57
CA LEU A 438 6.92 -3.86 10.03
C LEU A 438 6.38 -4.74 8.90
N VAL A 439 5.15 -5.26 9.05
CA VAL A 439 4.61 -6.26 8.12
C VAL A 439 3.55 -5.68 7.18
N ALA A 440 2.75 -4.73 7.67
CA ALA A 440 1.75 -4.09 6.83
C ALA A 440 1.36 -2.71 7.37
N LEU A 441 0.83 -1.89 6.46
CA LEU A 441 0.21 -0.61 6.77
C LEU A 441 -1.12 -0.52 6.03
N ASP A 442 -2.22 -0.44 6.79
CA ASP A 442 -3.49 0.07 6.28
C ASP A 442 -3.40 1.58 6.18
N THR A 443 -3.00 2.07 5.01
CA THR A 443 -2.94 3.51 4.76
C THR A 443 -4.29 4.19 4.69
N PHE A 444 -5.40 3.45 4.58
CA PHE A 444 -6.74 4.01 4.54
C PHE A 444 -7.38 4.07 5.93
N ALA A 445 -6.95 3.19 6.84
CA ALA A 445 -7.35 3.23 8.25
C ALA A 445 -6.36 3.94 9.16
N GLY A 446 -5.10 4.10 8.74
CA GLY A 446 -4.03 4.52 9.64
C GLY A 446 -3.73 3.44 10.68
N THR A 447 -3.76 2.17 10.26
CA THR A 447 -3.46 1.03 11.13
C THR A 447 -2.15 0.39 10.67
N THR A 448 -1.20 0.28 11.57
CA THR A 448 0.10 -0.36 11.31
C THR A 448 0.19 -1.71 12.00
N PHE A 449 0.78 -2.69 11.33
CA PHE A 449 0.98 -4.04 11.85
C PHE A 449 2.47 -4.35 11.99
N PHE A 450 2.85 -4.74 13.21
CA PHE A 450 4.19 -5.15 13.59
C PHE A 450 4.18 -6.62 13.94
N VAL A 451 5.24 -7.35 13.58
CA VAL A 451 5.47 -8.72 14.02
C VAL A 451 6.76 -8.77 14.80
N SER A 452 6.69 -9.17 16.07
CA SER A 452 7.87 -9.46 16.89
C SER A 452 7.98 -10.96 17.06
N ARG A 453 9.15 -11.52 16.76
CA ARG A 453 9.44 -12.94 16.95
C ARG A 453 10.35 -13.14 18.16
N SER A 454 9.96 -14.07 19.03
CA SER A 454 10.79 -14.54 20.14
C SER A 454 10.99 -16.05 20.03
N SER A 455 11.89 -16.61 20.84
CA SER A 455 12.09 -18.06 20.95
C SER A 455 10.83 -18.84 21.38
N HIS A 456 9.82 -18.15 21.93
CA HIS A 456 8.66 -18.81 22.54
C HIS A 456 7.33 -18.47 21.85
N HIS A 457 7.24 -17.33 21.17
CA HIS A 457 6.01 -16.88 20.56
C HIS A 457 6.28 -15.86 19.46
N THR A 458 5.38 -15.83 18.48
CA THR A 458 5.22 -14.71 17.56
C THR A 458 4.14 -13.78 18.11
N SER A 459 4.45 -12.49 18.24
CA SER A 459 3.48 -11.47 18.63
C SER A 459 3.17 -10.53 17.46
N VAL A 460 1.91 -10.13 17.36
CA VAL A 460 1.46 -9.14 16.38
C VAL A 460 1.00 -7.90 17.13
N GLY A 461 1.70 -6.80 16.91
CA GLY A 461 1.31 -5.46 17.35
C GLY A 461 0.43 -4.78 16.32
N ILE A 462 -0.76 -4.32 16.68
CA ILE A 462 -1.63 -3.50 15.83
C ILE A 462 -1.67 -2.10 16.43
N VAL A 463 -1.31 -1.08 15.66
CA VAL A 463 -1.23 0.31 16.12
C VAL A 463 -2.14 1.18 15.26
N ASP A 464 -3.15 1.75 15.89
CA ASP A 464 -4.06 2.72 15.24
C ASP A 464 -3.60 4.15 15.50
N PHE A 465 -3.56 4.99 14.47
CA PHE A 465 -3.26 6.42 14.60
C PHE A 465 -4.52 7.27 14.79
N THR A 466 -4.44 8.31 15.61
CA THR A 466 -5.49 9.34 15.78
C THR A 466 -4.91 10.75 15.89
N ARG A 467 -5.78 11.74 15.79
CA ARG A 467 -5.52 13.14 16.14
C ARG A 467 -6.00 13.38 17.57
N ASP A 468 -5.22 14.10 18.37
CA ASP A 468 -5.60 14.69 19.66
C ASP A 468 -6.09 13.69 20.75
N ALA A 469 -5.25 12.78 21.24
CA ALA A 469 -5.44 12.16 22.56
C ALA A 469 -5.35 13.19 23.71
N ARG A 470 -4.76 14.36 23.46
CA ARG A 470 -4.61 15.46 24.44
C ARG A 470 -5.92 16.02 25.01
N LYS A 471 -7.09 15.70 24.44
CA LYS A 471 -8.39 16.11 24.98
C LYS A 471 -9.07 15.05 25.85
N VAL A 472 -8.53 13.83 25.93
CA VAL A 472 -9.10 12.76 26.75
C VAL A 472 -8.37 12.77 28.10
N GLU A 473 -8.93 13.52 29.06
CA GLU A 473 -8.65 13.43 30.50
C GLU A 473 -7.24 13.81 31.01
N GLY A 474 -6.93 15.12 31.04
CA GLY A 474 -6.14 15.76 32.11
C GLY A 474 -4.69 15.29 32.37
N ARG A 475 -4.17 14.29 31.66
CA ARG A 475 -2.78 13.84 31.73
C ARG A 475 -2.06 14.31 30.47
N GLN A 476 -1.08 15.20 30.66
CA GLN A 476 -0.09 15.43 29.61
C GLN A 476 0.70 14.13 29.42
N PRO A 477 0.69 13.53 28.23
CA PRO A 477 1.63 12.45 27.97
C PRO A 477 3.05 13.03 27.83
N GLU A 478 4.03 12.39 28.47
CA GLU A 478 5.46 12.69 28.35
C GLU A 478 6.00 12.19 27.00
N TYR A 479 5.57 12.80 25.89
CA TYR A 479 6.19 12.58 24.58
C TYR A 479 6.80 13.88 24.08
N SER A 480 8.09 13.87 23.76
CA SER A 480 8.70 14.92 22.94
C SER A 480 8.32 14.71 21.49
N VAL A 481 7.91 15.78 20.81
CA VAL A 481 7.77 15.79 19.35
C VAL A 481 8.86 16.73 18.83
N SER A 482 9.82 16.20 18.08
CA SER A 482 10.81 17.04 17.38
C SER A 482 10.34 17.29 15.95
N TYR A 483 10.05 18.55 15.63
CA TYR A 483 9.83 19.00 14.26
C TYR A 483 11.15 19.07 13.53
N ARG A 484 11.30 18.36 12.41
CA ARG A 484 12.48 18.47 11.55
C ARG A 484 12.06 18.43 10.08
N ASP A 485 12.45 19.46 9.36
CA ASP A 485 12.57 19.57 7.90
C ASP A 485 11.29 19.44 7.04
N LEU A 486 10.92 20.56 6.39
CA LEU A 486 10.06 20.56 5.19
C LEU A 486 10.96 20.53 3.96
N ILE A 487 10.82 19.49 3.12
CA ILE A 487 11.59 19.37 1.89
C ILE A 487 10.65 19.49 0.69
N VAL A 488 10.68 20.64 0.02
CA VAL A 488 10.02 20.85 -1.27
C VAL A 488 11.02 20.50 -2.37
N LEU A 489 10.71 19.47 -3.16
CA LEU A 489 11.53 19.08 -4.31
C LEU A 489 10.81 19.47 -5.60
N HIS A 490 11.39 20.44 -6.30
CA HIS A 490 11.05 20.73 -7.69
C HIS A 490 12.01 19.95 -8.59
N LEU A 491 11.49 19.06 -9.42
CA LEU A 491 12.26 18.35 -10.44
C LEU A 491 12.31 19.26 -11.67
N PRO A 492 13.42 19.94 -11.98
CA PRO A 492 13.49 20.73 -13.21
C PRO A 492 13.41 19.80 -14.43
N GLU A 493 12.80 20.29 -15.52
CA GLU A 493 12.96 19.66 -16.84
C GLU A 493 14.46 19.54 -17.15
N LEU A 494 14.85 18.37 -17.66
CA LEU A 494 16.21 17.94 -17.98
C LEU A 494 16.99 18.95 -18.84
N ILE A 495 17.58 19.97 -18.23
CA ILE A 495 18.67 20.77 -18.81
C ILE A 495 19.68 21.13 -17.73
N GLY A 496 20.54 20.18 -17.34
CA GLY A 496 21.89 20.40 -16.80
C GLY A 496 22.11 21.36 -15.61
N LEU A 497 21.08 21.85 -14.95
CA LEU A 497 21.18 22.81 -13.85
C LEU A 497 21.06 22.11 -12.49
N PRO A 498 21.81 22.56 -11.46
CA PRO A 498 21.73 21.99 -10.13
C PRO A 498 20.31 22.13 -9.56
N VAL A 499 19.77 21.02 -9.05
CA VAL A 499 18.48 20.97 -8.36
C VAL A 499 18.50 21.94 -7.19
N ARG A 500 17.61 22.94 -7.20
CA ARG A 500 17.40 23.80 -6.03
C ARG A 500 16.51 23.07 -5.04
N VAL A 501 17.13 22.38 -4.07
CA VAL A 501 16.45 21.96 -2.85
C VAL A 501 16.24 23.21 -1.99
N ARG A 502 14.99 23.68 -1.87
CA ARG A 502 14.68 24.77 -0.94
C ARG A 502 14.33 24.13 0.41
N LEU A 503 15.29 24.13 1.33
CA LEU A 503 15.04 23.83 2.73
C LEU A 503 14.37 25.06 3.36
N GLU A 504 13.08 25.01 3.58
CA GLU A 504 12.39 26.03 4.38
C GLU A 504 12.52 25.64 5.85
N GLY A 505 13.62 26.08 6.47
CA GLY A 505 13.79 26.01 7.93
C GLY A 505 13.09 27.19 8.60
N LEU A 506 12.11 26.90 9.46
CA LEU A 506 11.66 27.85 10.47
C LEU A 506 12.60 27.73 11.68
N ASN A 507 13.35 28.79 11.97
CA ASN A 507 13.87 29.00 13.33
C ASN A 507 12.64 29.18 14.23
N VAL A 508 12.36 28.18 15.08
CA VAL A 508 11.40 28.31 16.19
C VAL A 508 12.18 28.58 17.46
#